data_AF-A0A553MKA1-F1
#
_entry.id   AF-A0A553MKA1-F1
#
_cell.length_a   1.000
_cell.length_b   1.000
_cell.length_c   1.000
_cell.angle_alpha   90.00
_cell.angle_beta   90.00
_cell.angle_gamma   90.00
#
_symmetry.space_group_name_H-M   'P 1'
#
loop_
_entity.id
_entity.type
_entity.pdbx_description
1 polymer ?
#
loop_
_entity_poly.entity_id
_entity_poly.type
_entity_poly.pdbx_seq_one_letter_code
_entity_poly.pdbx_strand_id
1 'polypeptide(L)'
;MLILALLLCHFTLCGLCTCVRKPLQVGAGPDSQVFVADQEANTFLGRHLLFNRFDFEIFTPGNLERECFEETCNYEEAREVFENIPDTAEWS
;
A
#
# COMPACT_ATOMS: atom_id res chain seq x y z
N MET A 1 2.87 -29.21 23.15
CA MET A 1 1.71 -29.60 22.32
C MET A 1 0.42 -28.94 22.78
N LEU A 2 0.01 -29.06 24.05
CA LEU A 2 -1.22 -28.43 24.57
C LEU A 2 -1.19 -26.89 24.51
N ILE A 3 -0.07 -26.28 24.88
CA ILE A 3 0.11 -24.81 24.87
C ILE A 3 0.07 -24.26 23.43
N LEU A 4 0.70 -24.96 22.48
CA LEU A 4 0.67 -24.59 21.06
C LEU A 4 -0.76 -24.67 20.50
N ALA A 5 -1.53 -25.70 20.86
CA ALA A 5 -2.93 -25.83 20.46
C ALA A 5 -3.81 -24.70 21.05
N LEU A 6 -3.56 -24.29 22.29
CA LEU A 6 -4.29 -23.18 22.92
C LEU A 6 -3.96 -21.82 22.29
N LEU A 7 -2.69 -21.58 21.96
CA LEU A 7 -2.26 -20.36 21.27
C LEU A 7 -2.86 -20.27 19.86
N LEU A 8 -2.82 -21.37 19.10
CA LEU A 8 -3.43 -21.44 17.77
C LEU A 8 -4.95 -21.24 17.81
N CYS A 9 -5.63 -21.78 18.83
CA CYS A 9 -7.06 -21.58 19.06
C CYS A 9 -7.40 -20.10 19.37
N HIS A 10 -6.55 -19.40 20.12
CA HIS A 10 -6.73 -17.97 20.38
C HIS A 10 -6.62 -17.11 19.12
N PHE A 11 -5.67 -17.42 18.23
CA PHE A 11 -5.51 -16.72 16.95
C PHE A 11 -6.68 -16.99 16.00
N THR A 12 -7.24 -18.21 15.96
CA THR A 12 -8.38 -18.54 15.09
C THR A 12 -9.71 -17.98 15.61
N LEU A 13 -9.93 -17.94 16.93
CA LEU A 13 -11.18 -17.43 17.50
C LEU A 13 -11.27 -15.89 17.45
N CYS A 14 -10.14 -15.19 17.49
CA CYS A 14 -10.09 -13.72 17.37
C CYS A 14 -10.30 -13.24 15.92
N GLY A 15 -9.96 -14.05 14.92
CA GLY A 15 -10.11 -13.72 13.50
C GLY A 15 -11.55 -13.59 13.00
N LEU A 16 -12.53 -14.15 13.73
CA LEU A 16 -13.96 -14.07 13.40
C LEU A 16 -14.65 -12.81 13.94
N CYS A 17 -13.98 -12.02 14.78
CA CYS A 17 -14.50 -10.75 15.32
C CYS A 17 -14.01 -9.52 14.56
N THR A 18 -13.45 -9.67 13.34
CA THR A 18 -13.31 -8.54 12.43
C THR A 18 -14.70 -8.12 12.00
N CYS A 19 -15.21 -7.14 12.74
CA CYS A 19 -16.39 -6.34 12.51
C CYS A 19 -16.74 -6.32 11.02
N VAL A 20 -17.88 -6.94 10.69
CA VAL A 20 -18.58 -6.73 9.42
C VAL A 20 -18.74 -5.22 9.26
N ARG A 21 -17.77 -4.58 8.61
CA ARG A 21 -17.93 -3.22 8.11
C ARG A 21 -19.05 -3.34 7.09
N LYS A 22 -20.28 -2.99 7.48
CA LYS A 22 -21.34 -2.76 6.52
C LYS A 22 -20.79 -1.75 5.53
N PRO A 23 -20.62 -2.09 4.24
CA PRO A 23 -20.31 -1.08 3.25
C PRO A 23 -21.47 -0.09 3.27
N LEU A 24 -21.18 1.19 3.52
CA LEU A 24 -22.16 2.25 3.40
C LEU A 24 -22.58 2.25 1.93
N GLN A 25 -23.82 1.83 1.65
CA GLN A 25 -24.40 1.90 0.32
C GLN A 25 -24.66 3.38 0.00
N VAL A 26 -23.66 4.05 -0.55
CA VAL A 26 -23.83 5.34 -1.22
C VAL A 26 -24.48 5.03 -2.58
N GLY A 27 -25.72 5.48 -2.76
CA GLY A 27 -26.44 5.33 -4.01
C GLY A 27 -25.74 6.09 -5.14
N ALA A 28 -25.54 5.42 -6.27
CA ALA A 28 -24.86 5.97 -7.44
C ALA A 28 -25.76 6.97 -8.20
N GLY A 29 -25.33 8.23 -8.25
CA GLY A 29 -25.58 9.19 -9.33
C GLY A 29 -24.23 9.53 -9.99
N PRO A 30 -24.19 9.98 -11.26
CA PRO A 30 -23.17 9.62 -12.23
C PRO A 30 -21.76 10.09 -11.83
N ASP A 31 -20.93 9.11 -11.51
CA ASP A 31 -19.45 9.07 -11.52
C ASP A 31 -18.60 10.10 -10.78
N SER A 32 -19.16 11.09 -10.08
CA SER A 32 -18.36 12.16 -9.45
C SER A 32 -18.46 12.26 -7.91
N GLN A 33 -19.33 11.48 -7.24
CA GLN A 33 -19.55 11.62 -5.79
C GLN A 33 -19.18 10.38 -4.97
N VAL A 34 -18.73 9.30 -5.62
CA VAL A 34 -18.37 8.05 -4.91
C VAL A 34 -16.91 8.06 -4.45
N PHE A 35 -16.04 8.77 -5.18
CA PHE A 35 -14.62 8.91 -4.85
C PHE A 35 -14.31 10.36 -4.48
N VAL A 36 -13.58 10.53 -3.38
CA VAL A 36 -12.97 11.81 -3.02
C VAL A 36 -11.70 12.04 -3.82
N ALA A 37 -11.22 13.28 -3.90
CA ALA A 37 -9.98 13.58 -4.59
C ALA A 37 -8.78 12.82 -3.97
N ASP A 38 -7.77 12.50 -4.78
CA ASP A 38 -6.62 11.70 -4.34
C ASP A 38 -5.94 12.26 -3.08
N GLN A 39 -5.78 13.58 -3.03
CA GLN A 39 -5.23 14.27 -1.86
C GLN A 39 -6.06 14.02 -0.60
N GLU A 40 -7.40 14.05 -0.70
CA GLU A 40 -8.31 13.81 0.43
C GLU A 40 -8.36 12.33 0.79
N ALA A 41 -8.38 11.42 -0.19
CA ALA A 41 -8.33 9.98 0.01
C ALA A 41 -7.08 9.55 0.81
N ASN A 42 -5.92 10.11 0.47
CA ASN A 42 -4.65 9.82 1.12
C ASN A 42 -4.60 10.26 2.59
N THR A 43 -5.41 11.24 3.00
CA THR A 43 -5.52 11.62 4.43
C THR A 43 -6.28 10.58 5.25
N PHE A 44 -7.19 9.84 4.64
CA PHE A 44 -8.02 8.84 5.32
C PHE A 44 -7.40 7.44 5.25
N LEU A 45 -6.92 7.04 4.07
CA LEU A 45 -6.18 5.81 3.84
C LEU A 45 -4.68 6.10 3.98
N GLY A 46 -4.24 6.42 5.20
CA GLY A 46 -2.83 6.63 5.48
C GLY A 46 -2.04 5.35 5.24
N ARG A 47 -1.38 5.24 4.09
CA ARG A 47 -0.38 4.20 3.84
C ARG A 47 0.90 4.57 4.59
N HIS A 48 1.52 3.59 5.23
CA HIS A 48 2.88 3.77 5.72
C HIS A 48 3.80 3.68 4.52
N LEU A 49 4.39 4.81 4.17
CA LEU A 49 5.43 4.90 3.16
C LEU A 49 6.72 4.31 3.72
N LEU A 50 7.38 3.44 2.97
CA LEU A 50 8.49 2.60 3.45
C LEU A 50 9.84 2.94 2.81
N PHE A 51 10.03 4.21 2.44
CA PHE A 51 11.27 4.73 1.88
C PHE A 51 12.54 4.18 2.55
N ASN A 52 13.42 3.56 1.74
CA ASN A 52 14.73 3.06 2.15
C ASN A 52 14.71 2.15 3.40
N ARG A 53 13.59 1.48 3.71
CA ARG A 53 13.59 0.43 4.74
C ARG A 53 14.01 -0.89 4.12
N PHE A 54 14.87 -1.60 4.84
CA PHE A 54 15.28 -2.96 4.53
C PHE A 54 14.10 -3.91 4.83
N ASP A 55 13.08 -3.90 3.97
CA ASP A 55 11.87 -4.70 4.13
C ASP A 55 11.58 -5.55 2.88
N PHE A 56 10.33 -5.98 2.73
CA PHE A 56 9.91 -6.87 1.65
C PHE A 56 9.62 -6.12 0.33
N GLU A 57 9.86 -4.80 0.24
CA GLU A 57 9.64 -4.01 -0.97
C GLU A 57 10.42 -4.54 -2.18
N ILE A 58 11.60 -5.14 -1.97
CA ILE A 58 12.40 -5.79 -3.03
C ILE A 58 11.66 -6.90 -3.80
N PHE A 59 10.60 -7.48 -3.23
CA PHE A 59 9.77 -8.49 -3.91
C PHE A 59 8.59 -7.87 -4.68
N THR A 60 8.35 -6.58 -4.50
CA THR A 60 7.31 -5.82 -5.18
C THR A 60 7.93 -5.19 -6.43
N PRO A 61 7.24 -5.22 -7.59
CA PRO A 61 7.71 -4.52 -8.77
C PRO A 61 7.86 -3.01 -8.51
N GLY A 62 8.91 -2.41 -9.07
CA GLY A 62 9.18 -0.97 -9.00
C GLY A 62 7.99 -0.15 -9.49
N ASN A 63 7.69 0.95 -8.83
CA ASN A 63 6.59 1.83 -9.21
C ASN A 63 6.92 3.32 -9.00
N LEU A 64 6.95 4.10 -10.08
CA LEU A 64 7.34 5.52 -10.06
C LEU A 64 6.45 6.37 -9.14
N GLU A 65 5.14 6.11 -9.13
CA GLU A 65 4.20 6.82 -8.27
C GLU A 65 4.50 6.54 -6.80
N ARG A 66 4.61 5.25 -6.44
CA ARG A 66 4.87 4.83 -5.06
C ARG A 66 6.24 5.30 -4.57
N GLU A 67 7.29 5.00 -5.31
CA GLU A 67 8.66 5.15 -4.81
C GLU A 67 9.18 6.59 -4.96
N CYS A 68 8.77 7.30 -6.01
CA CYS A 68 9.39 8.58 -6.36
C CYS A 68 8.48 9.81 -6.33
N PHE A 69 7.16 9.66 -6.49
CA PHE A 69 6.21 10.79 -6.39
C PHE A 69 5.58 10.89 -5.01
N GLU A 70 5.20 9.76 -4.42
CA GLU A 70 4.63 9.69 -3.08
C GLU A 70 5.72 9.59 -2.02
N GLU A 71 6.82 8.92 -2.35
CA GLU A 71 8.02 8.76 -1.52
C GLU A 71 9.21 9.53 -2.11
N THR A 72 10.25 9.73 -1.31
CA THR A 72 11.55 10.09 -1.88
C THR A 72 12.13 8.81 -2.49
N CYS A 73 12.88 8.85 -3.58
CA CYS A 73 13.61 7.67 -4.07
C CYS A 73 15.09 8.01 -4.32
N ASN A 74 15.94 6.99 -4.26
CA ASN A 74 17.32 7.07 -4.69
C ASN A 74 17.44 6.69 -6.19
N TYR A 75 18.62 6.92 -6.78
CA TYR A 75 18.83 6.67 -8.21
C TYR A 75 18.62 5.19 -8.60
N GLU A 76 18.96 4.24 -7.73
CA GLU A 76 18.81 2.82 -8.03
C GLU A 76 17.34 2.40 -8.07
N GLU A 77 16.52 2.91 -7.15
CA GLU A 77 15.06 2.70 -7.16
C GLU A 77 14.44 3.26 -8.44
N ALA A 78 14.81 4.48 -8.85
CA ALA A 78 14.36 5.03 -10.14
C ALA A 78 14.81 4.16 -11.34
N ARG A 79 16.05 3.65 -11.29
CA ARG A 79 16.60 2.77 -12.33
C ARG A 79 15.88 1.41 -12.39
N GLU A 80 15.36 0.91 -11.28
CA GLU A 80 14.55 -0.32 -11.23
C GLU A 80 13.21 -0.14 -11.95
N VAL A 81 12.66 1.09 -11.99
CA VAL A 81 11.42 1.40 -12.72
C VAL A 81 11.65 1.53 -14.24
N PHE A 82 12.67 2.28 -14.65
CA PHE A 82 12.93 2.53 -16.08
C PHE A 82 13.72 1.40 -16.76
N GLU A 83 14.43 0.57 -15.99
CA GLU A 83 15.31 -0.51 -16.46
C GLU A 83 16.47 -0.06 -17.38
N ASN A 84 16.63 1.25 -17.64
CA ASN A 84 17.69 1.79 -18.48
C ASN A 84 18.30 3.10 -17.93
N ILE A 85 19.59 3.27 -18.18
CA ILE A 85 20.37 4.43 -17.71
C ILE A 85 19.93 5.76 -18.35
N PRO A 86 19.73 5.87 -19.68
CA PRO A 86 19.46 7.18 -20.28
C PRO A 86 18.14 7.79 -19.79
N ASP A 87 17.06 7.01 -19.70
CA ASP A 87 15.77 7.55 -19.28
C ASP A 87 15.78 7.84 -17.76
N THR A 88 16.47 7.02 -16.97
CA THR A 88 16.66 7.31 -15.52
C THR A 88 17.43 8.62 -15.32
N ALA A 89 18.50 8.84 -16.07
CA ALA A 89 19.35 10.03 -15.94
C ALA A 89 18.71 11.31 -16.52
N GLU A 90 17.79 11.17 -17.48
CA GLU A 90 16.97 12.29 -17.96
C GLU A 90 15.91 12.69 -16.93
N TRP A 91 15.38 11.70 -16.20
CA TRP A 91 14.32 11.89 -15.22
C TRP A 91 14.81 12.40 -13.84
N SER A 92 15.99 11.94 -13.38
CA SER A 92 16.55 12.22 -12.04
C SER A 92 17.17 13.61 -11.89
#